data_AF-A0AAW1IEE1-F1
#
_entry.id   AF-A0AAW1IEE1-F1
#
_cell.length_a   1.000
_cell.length_b   1.000
_cell.length_c   1.000
_cell.angle_alpha   90.00
_cell.angle_beta   90.00
_cell.angle_gamma   90.00
#
_symmetry.space_group_name_H-M   'P 1'
#
loop_
_entity.id
_entity.type
_entity.pdbx_description
1 polymer ?
#
loop_
_entity_poly.entity_id
_entity_poly.type
_entity_poly.pdbx_seq_one_letter_code
_entity_poly.pdbx_strand_id
1 'polypeptide(L)'
;MRRVIAVDFLTEQRTVNAQYYSNLLKNTVKPAYRSKRRDIPIRSAILLQDNARPHTARLTMEHPPYSPDLSLYDYYLFGPLKKALGGLRFENNANVESVVHEWLRVKPTDFYRKGIRKLSER
;
A
#
# COMPACT_ATOMS: atom_id res chain seq x y z
N MET A 1 -10.84 -8.80 9.21
CA MET A 1 -9.85 -7.98 9.96
C MET A 1 -9.16 -7.00 9.00
N ARG A 2 -9.22 -5.68 9.17
CA ARG A 2 -8.63 -4.70 8.22
C ARG A 2 -7.13 -4.50 8.52
N ARG A 3 -6.27 -5.26 7.84
CA ARG A 3 -4.80 -5.20 7.90
C ARG A 3 -4.21 -5.10 6.50
N VAL A 4 -2.90 -4.92 6.39
CA VAL A 4 -2.18 -4.95 5.11
C VAL A 4 -2.47 -6.22 4.30
N ILE A 5 -2.77 -6.03 3.02
CA ILE A 5 -3.15 -7.10 2.10
C ILE A 5 -1.90 -7.69 1.43
N ALA A 6 -1.06 -6.83 0.87
CA ALA A 6 0.22 -7.18 0.28
C ALA A 6 1.20 -6.01 0.47
N VAL A 7 2.48 -6.33 0.51
CA VAL A 7 3.62 -5.41 0.43
C VAL A 7 4.58 -6.06 -0.53
N ASP A 8 5.19 -5.28 -1.41
CA ASP A 8 6.24 -5.75 -2.30
C ASP A 8 7.39 -4.75 -2.28
N PHE A 9 8.61 -5.26 -2.43
CA PHE A 9 9.84 -4.47 -2.40
C PHE A 9 10.56 -4.63 -3.72
N LEU A 10 10.82 -3.51 -4.40
CA LEU A 10 11.58 -3.54 -5.64
C LEU A 10 13.06 -3.66 -5.31
N THR A 11 13.71 -4.63 -5.92
CA THR A 11 15.16 -4.79 -5.85
C THR A 11 15.86 -3.97 -6.95
N GLU A 12 17.17 -3.75 -6.79
CA GLU A 12 18.06 -3.23 -7.84
C GLU A 12 17.75 -1.80 -8.34
N GLN A 13 17.29 -0.90 -7.47
CA GLN A 13 16.97 0.50 -7.82
C GLN A 13 15.93 0.64 -8.95
N ARG A 14 15.14 -0.41 -9.21
CA ARG A 14 14.09 -0.38 -10.22
C ARG A 14 12.97 0.56 -9.79
N THR A 15 12.43 1.27 -10.76
CA THR A 15 11.25 2.11 -10.56
C THR A 15 9.99 1.34 -10.90
N VAL A 16 8.90 1.63 -10.18
CA VAL A 16 7.58 1.08 -10.50
C VAL A 16 7.17 1.62 -11.87
N ASN A 17 7.00 0.73 -12.85
CA ASN A 17 6.43 1.06 -14.14
C ASN A 17 5.02 0.44 -14.28
N ALA A 18 4.28 0.84 -15.32
CA ALA A 18 2.90 0.40 -15.51
C ALA A 18 2.76 -1.13 -15.63
N GLN A 19 3.73 -1.80 -16.26
CA GLN A 19 3.72 -3.25 -16.43
C GLN A 19 3.89 -3.97 -15.09
N TYR A 20 4.90 -3.56 -14.32
CA TYR A 20 5.15 -4.09 -12.99
C TYR A 20 3.94 -3.85 -12.07
N TYR A 21 3.39 -2.64 -12.07
CA TYR A 21 2.22 -2.30 -11.27
C TYR A 21 0.99 -3.14 -11.63
N SER A 22 0.69 -3.29 -12.94
CA SER A 22 -0.41 -4.14 -13.41
C SER A 22 -0.23 -5.61 -12.99
N ASN A 23 1.00 -6.12 -13.09
CA ASN A 23 1.34 -7.48 -12.67
C ASN A 23 1.20 -7.65 -11.15
N LEU A 24 1.67 -6.70 -10.36
CA LEU A 24 1.53 -6.71 -8.89
C LEU A 24 0.05 -6.76 -8.48
N LEU A 25 -0.80 -5.94 -9.10
CA LEU A 25 -2.24 -5.95 -8.84
C LEU A 25 -2.87 -7.30 -9.20
N LYS A 26 -2.55 -7.84 -10.38
CA LYS A 26 -3.15 -9.08 -10.89
C LYS A 26 -2.70 -10.32 -10.14
N ASN A 27 -1.40 -10.44 -9.89
CA ASN A 27 -0.77 -11.68 -9.46
C ASN A 27 -0.55 -11.73 -7.94
N THR A 28 -0.46 -10.58 -7.27
CA THR A 28 -0.18 -10.52 -5.83
C THR A 28 -1.37 -9.98 -5.05
N VAL A 29 -1.86 -8.78 -5.39
CA VAL A 29 -2.89 -8.08 -4.60
C VAL A 29 -4.25 -8.78 -4.72
N LYS A 30 -4.71 -9.10 -5.93
CA LYS A 30 -6.01 -9.78 -6.13
C LYS A 30 -6.07 -11.14 -5.43
N PRO A 31 -5.09 -12.05 -5.55
CA PRO A 31 -5.09 -13.30 -4.81
C PRO A 31 -4.99 -13.11 -3.30
N ALA A 32 -4.11 -12.21 -2.83
CA ALA A 32 -3.98 -11.93 -1.40
C ALA A 32 -5.27 -11.35 -0.80
N TYR A 33 -5.96 -10.47 -1.53
CA TYR A 33 -7.27 -9.95 -1.14
C TYR A 33 -8.27 -11.09 -0.98
N ARG A 34 -8.42 -11.95 -2.00
CA ARG A 34 -9.36 -13.09 -1.96
C ARG A 34 -9.07 -14.02 -0.79
N SER A 35 -7.81 -14.26 -0.48
CA SER A 35 -7.41 -15.11 0.66
C SER A 35 -7.70 -14.46 2.01
N LYS A 36 -7.36 -13.18 2.18
CA LYS A 36 -7.44 -12.45 3.46
C LYS A 36 -8.78 -11.76 3.73
N ARG A 37 -9.66 -11.64 2.72
CA ARG A 37 -10.96 -10.94 2.75
C ARG A 37 -12.03 -11.79 2.04
N ARG A 38 -12.26 -13.00 2.56
CA ARG A 38 -13.26 -13.93 2.01
C ARG A 38 -14.69 -13.43 2.20
N ASP A 39 -14.90 -12.51 3.15
CA ASP A 39 -16.18 -11.93 3.54
C ASP A 39 -16.68 -10.84 2.58
N ILE A 40 -15.79 -10.22 1.78
CA ILE A 40 -16.16 -9.10 0.91
C ILE A 40 -15.78 -9.43 -0.53
N PRO A 41 -16.74 -9.51 -1.46
CA PRO A 41 -16.44 -9.72 -2.87
C PRO A 41 -15.50 -8.63 -3.42
N ILE A 42 -14.48 -9.03 -4.20
CA ILE A 42 -13.50 -8.07 -4.74
C ILE A 42 -14.13 -7.01 -5.66
N ARG A 43 -15.27 -7.33 -6.29
CA ARG A 43 -16.06 -6.39 -7.10
C ARG A 43 -16.67 -5.24 -6.28
N SER A 44 -16.79 -5.43 -4.96
CA SER A 44 -17.28 -4.44 -4.01
C SER A 44 -16.13 -3.70 -3.32
N ALA A 45 -14.87 -4.04 -3.63
CA ALA A 45 -13.70 -3.36 -3.11
C ALA A 45 -13.42 -2.10 -3.94
N ILE A 46 -13.14 -1.00 -3.24
CA ILE A 46 -12.68 0.25 -3.85
C ILE A 46 -11.16 0.31 -3.70
N LEU A 47 -10.45 0.47 -4.82
CA LEU A 47 -9.01 0.72 -4.81
C LEU A 47 -8.79 2.24 -4.81
N LEU A 48 -8.21 2.74 -3.73
CA LEU A 48 -7.77 4.13 -3.59
C LEU A 48 -6.25 4.20 -3.78
N GLN A 49 -5.80 4.97 -4.77
CA GLN A 49 -4.40 5.17 -5.14
C GLN A 49 -4.22 6.60 -5.66
N ASP A 50 -2.98 7.08 -5.71
CA ASP A 50 -2.63 8.35 -6.33
C ASP A 50 -2.51 8.23 -7.87
N ASN A 51 -2.39 9.37 -8.55
CA ASN A 51 -2.31 9.43 -10.00
C ASN A 51 -0.87 9.36 -10.53
N ALA A 52 0.03 8.64 -9.86
CA ALA A 52 1.37 8.41 -10.39
C ALA A 52 1.29 7.81 -11.80
N ARG A 53 2.24 8.16 -12.69
CA ARG A 53 2.21 7.73 -14.11
C ARG A 53 1.99 6.22 -14.32
N PRO A 54 2.55 5.32 -13.50
CA PRO A 54 2.27 3.89 -13.60
C PRO A 54 0.83 3.51 -13.28
N HIS A 55 0.11 4.29 -12.49
CA HIS A 55 -1.24 4.00 -12.00
C HIS A 55 -2.32 4.47 -12.97
N THR A 56 -2.08 5.55 -13.71
CA THR A 56 -2.99 6.10 -14.72
C THR A 56 -2.72 5.60 -16.14
N ALA A 57 -1.78 4.67 -16.30
CA ALA A 57 -1.50 4.08 -17.60
C ALA A 57 -2.71 3.27 -18.08
N ARG A 58 -2.89 3.18 -19.40
CA ARG A 58 -3.98 2.38 -20.02
C ARG A 58 -4.02 0.94 -19.50
N LEU A 59 -2.87 0.40 -19.07
CA LEU A 59 -2.72 -0.96 -18.56
C LEU A 59 -3.23 -1.15 -17.10
N THR A 60 -3.53 -0.07 -16.38
CA THR A 60 -3.73 -0.10 -14.92
C THR A 60 -5.06 0.43 -14.45
N MET A 61 -5.58 1.56 -14.97
CA MET A 61 -6.98 2.05 -14.86
C MET A 61 -7.10 3.53 -15.31
N GLU A 62 -8.28 3.95 -15.75
CA GLU A 62 -8.62 5.38 -15.90
C GLU A 62 -9.04 5.94 -14.52
N HIS A 63 -8.42 7.03 -14.08
CA HIS A 63 -8.74 7.72 -12.83
C HIS A 63 -8.95 9.22 -13.11
N PRO A 64 -9.90 9.89 -12.45
CA PRO A 64 -10.06 11.33 -12.59
C PRO A 64 -8.80 12.09 -12.14
N PRO A 65 -8.46 13.21 -12.79
CA PRO A 65 -7.23 13.95 -12.51
C PRO A 65 -7.26 14.64 -11.13
N TYR A 66 -6.19 14.42 -10.35
CA TYR A 66 -5.80 15.03 -9.07
C TYR A 66 -6.68 14.72 -7.84
N SER A 67 -6.21 13.81 -6.98
CA SER A 67 -6.57 13.74 -5.55
C SER A 67 -5.42 13.21 -4.67
N PRO A 68 -4.22 13.83 -4.74
CA PRO A 68 -3.06 13.39 -3.94
C PRO A 68 -3.32 13.42 -2.42
N ASP A 69 -4.21 14.28 -1.95
CA ASP A 69 -4.52 14.45 -0.52
C ASP A 69 -5.36 13.31 0.10
N LEU A 70 -5.81 12.35 -0.71
CA LEU A 70 -6.67 11.24 -0.29
C LEU A 70 -5.92 9.92 -0.10
N SER A 71 -4.61 9.86 -0.38
CA SER A 71 -3.83 8.64 -0.20
C SER A 71 -3.63 8.33 1.29
N LEU A 72 -4.35 7.31 1.79
CA LEU A 72 -4.20 6.73 3.13
C LEU A 72 -2.75 6.48 3.54
N TYR A 73 -1.90 6.17 2.56
CA TYR A 73 -0.50 5.87 2.77
C TYR A 73 0.29 7.12 3.15
N ASP A 74 0.08 8.22 2.44
CA ASP A 74 0.87 9.44 2.60
C ASP A 74 0.51 10.20 3.89
N TYR A 75 -0.77 10.34 4.22
CA TYR A 75 -1.16 11.13 5.38
C TYR A 75 -1.14 10.36 6.72
N TYR A 76 -1.30 9.04 6.70
CA TYR A 76 -1.46 8.26 7.94
C TYR A 76 -0.41 7.18 8.16
N LEU A 77 -0.02 6.44 7.12
CA LEU A 77 0.87 5.29 7.27
C LEU A 77 2.35 5.70 7.30
N PHE A 78 2.79 6.51 6.34
CA PHE A 78 4.20 6.81 6.14
C PHE A 78 4.79 7.72 7.21
N GLY A 79 4.02 8.63 7.81
CA GLY A 79 4.51 9.47 8.91
C GLY A 79 5.00 8.63 10.11
N PRO A 80 4.14 7.78 10.72
CA PRO A 80 4.54 6.86 11.78
C PRO A 80 5.63 5.85 11.37
N LEU A 81 5.60 5.35 10.12
CA LEU A 81 6.63 4.44 9.63
C LEU A 81 8.00 5.13 9.55
N LYS A 82 8.07 6.33 8.96
CA LYS A 82 9.30 7.13 8.90
C LYS A 82 9.86 7.42 10.30
N LYS A 83 8.99 7.71 11.27
CA LYS A 83 9.43 7.88 12.67
C LYS A 83 10.03 6.61 13.26
N ALA A 84 9.47 5.44 12.94
CA ALA A 84 9.99 4.16 13.42
C ALA A 84 11.29 3.72 12.73
N LEU A 85 11.49 4.13 11.47
CA LEU A 85 12.72 3.89 10.72
C LEU A 85 13.81 4.95 11.02
N GLY A 86 13.41 6.10 11.56
CA GLY A 86 14.30 7.22 11.83
C GLY A 86 15.41 6.86 12.81
N GLY A 87 16.65 7.24 12.46
CA GLY A 87 17.83 6.97 13.28
C GLY A 87 18.39 5.55 13.16
N LEU A 88 17.72 4.65 12.45
CA LEU A 88 18.24 3.31 12.18
C LEU A 88 19.21 3.33 11.00
N ARG A 89 20.33 2.63 11.14
CA ARG A 89 21.25 2.31 10.04
C ARG A 89 21.04 0.86 9.66
N PHE A 90 20.85 0.62 8.37
CA PHE A 90 20.64 -0.72 7.82
C PHE A 90 21.84 -1.12 6.97
N GLU A 91 22.33 -2.34 7.17
CA GLU A 91 23.48 -2.89 6.44
C GLU A 91 23.09 -3.34 5.03
N ASN A 92 21.83 -3.73 4.83
CA ASN A 92 21.32 -4.23 3.55
C ASN A 92 19.80 -4.05 3.46
N ASN A 93 19.26 -4.27 2.25
CA ASN A 93 17.83 -4.12 1.97
C ASN A 93 16.96 -5.12 2.76
N ALA A 94 17.41 -6.37 2.93
CA ALA A 94 16.66 -7.38 3.66
C ALA A 94 16.37 -6.97 5.11
N ASN A 95 17.30 -6.27 5.76
CA ASN A 95 17.09 -5.72 7.10
C ASN A 95 15.99 -4.65 7.11
N VAL A 96 15.93 -3.79 6.09
CA VAL A 96 14.87 -2.78 5.94
C VAL A 96 13.52 -3.46 5.74
N GLU A 97 13.46 -4.42 4.81
CA GLU A 97 12.24 -5.17 4.48
C GLU A 97 11.68 -5.88 5.71
N SER A 98 12.54 -6.55 6.48
CA SER A 98 12.19 -7.22 7.72
C SER A 98 11.59 -6.27 8.75
N VAL A 99 12.23 -5.12 8.99
CA VAL A 99 11.72 -4.11 9.94
C VAL A 99 10.39 -3.50 9.48
N VAL A 100 10.24 -3.21 8.19
CA VAL A 100 8.96 -2.71 7.65
C VAL A 100 7.87 -3.75 7.80
N HIS A 101 8.14 -5.02 7.47
CA HIS A 101 7.21 -6.12 7.65
C HIS A 101 6.78 -6.27 9.11
N GLU A 102 7.74 -6.30 10.03
CA GLU A 102 7.44 -6.41 11.46
C GLU A 102 6.60 -5.23 11.93
N TRP A 103 7.02 -4.01 11.56
CA TRP A 103 6.32 -2.80 11.96
C TRP A 103 4.86 -2.79 11.51
N LEU A 104 4.56 -3.27 10.30
CA LEU A 104 3.20 -3.39 9.77
C LEU A 104 2.42 -4.51 10.47
N ARG A 105 3.09 -5.64 10.75
CA ARG A 105 2.49 -6.83 11.39
C ARG A 105 2.00 -6.53 12.81
N VAL A 106 2.80 -5.82 13.59
CA VAL A 106 2.48 -5.50 15.00
C VAL A 106 1.43 -4.42 15.16
N LYS A 107 1.04 -3.70 14.09
CA LYS A 107 -0.01 -2.67 14.22
C LYS A 107 -1.37 -3.31 14.51
N PRO A 108 -2.09 -2.81 15.54
CA PRO A 108 -3.42 -3.30 15.85
C PRO A 108 -4.38 -2.98 14.69
N THR A 109 -5.44 -3.76 14.52
CA THR A 109 -6.44 -3.52 13.47
C THR A 109 -7.04 -2.11 13.54
N ASP A 110 -7.18 -1.56 14.74
CA ASP A 110 -7.74 -0.24 14.94
C ASP A 110 -6.82 0.88 14.45
N PHE A 111 -5.50 0.64 14.35
CA PHE A 111 -4.60 1.57 13.67
C PHE A 111 -5.03 1.78 12.22
N TYR A 112 -5.24 0.70 11.46
CA TYR A 112 -5.67 0.79 10.06
C TYR A 112 -7.10 1.33 9.91
N ARG A 113 -8.02 0.94 10.81
CA ARG A 113 -9.40 1.48 10.82
C ARG A 113 -9.42 2.99 11.08
N LYS A 114 -8.62 3.47 12.03
CA LYS A 114 -8.49 4.90 12.34
C LYS A 114 -7.94 5.67 11.15
N GLY A 115 -6.95 5.13 10.46
CA GLY A 115 -6.47 5.68 9.19
C GLY A 115 -7.62 5.88 8.21
N ILE A 116 -8.35 4.82 7.88
CA ILE A 116 -9.49 4.86 6.94
C ILE A 116 -10.58 5.85 7.36
N ARG A 117 -10.94 5.90 8.67
CA ARG A 117 -11.97 6.84 9.15
C ARG A 117 -11.56 8.29 9.04
N LYS A 118 -10.27 8.61 9.25
CA LYS A 118 -9.77 9.97 9.07
C LYS A 118 -9.88 10.48 7.64
N LEU A 119 -10.11 9.61 6.66
CA LEU A 119 -10.34 10.00 5.28
C LEU A 119 -11.68 10.70 5.10
N SER A 120 -12.73 10.32 5.86
CA SER A 120 -14.05 10.97 5.78
C SER A 120 -14.12 12.30 6.53
N GLU A 121 -13.07 12.64 7.29
CA GLU A 121 -12.94 13.90 8.03
C GLU A 121 -12.13 14.94 7.23
N ARG A 122 -11.73 14.61 6.00
CA ARG A 122 -11.04 15.49 5.06
C ARG A 122 -11.96 15.83 3.89
#